data_AF-A0AAC9FER8-F1
#
_entry.id   AF-A0AAC9FER8-F1
#
_cell.length_a   1.000
_cell.length_b   1.000
_cell.length_c   1.000
_cell.angle_alpha   90.00
_cell.angle_beta   90.00
_cell.angle_gamma   90.00
#
_symmetry.space_group_name_H-M   'P 1'
#
loop_
_entity.id
_entity.type
_entity.pdbx_description
1 polymer ?
#
loop_
_entity_poly.entity_id
_entity_poly.type
_entity_poly.pdbx_seq_one_letter_code
_entity_poly.pdbx_strand_id
1 'polypeptide(L)'
;MNIRLRLGLNVRRLRKERELSQERLSVLSGFSRAYVSSVETGRRNATLDTLEVLARTLGVEDWELIAEPSALDRASIEGSEVAPVPEESP
;
A
#
# COMPACT_ATOMS: atom_id res chain seq x y z
N MET A 1 0.16 10.34 10.37
CA MET A 1 -0.12 9.44 9.23
C MET A 1 -1.46 8.77 9.44
N ASN A 2 -2.39 8.85 8.48
CA ASN A 2 -3.68 8.16 8.57
C ASN A 2 -3.56 6.68 8.12
N ILE A 3 -4.61 5.88 8.39
CA ILE A 3 -4.62 4.43 8.09
C ILE A 3 -4.50 4.12 6.59
N ARG A 4 -5.03 4.97 5.70
CA ARG A 4 -4.96 4.77 4.25
C ARG A 4 -3.53 4.87 3.73
N LEU A 5 -2.80 5.90 4.19
CA LEU A 5 -1.40 6.08 3.83
C LEU A 5 -0.55 4.93 4.38
N ARG A 6 -0.85 4.46 5.58
CA ARG A 6 -0.16 3.31 6.20
C ARG A 6 -0.36 2.03 5.41
N LEU A 7 -1.61 1.71 5.04
CA LEU A 7 -1.95 0.62 4.14
C LEU A 7 -1.14 0.70 2.84
N GLY A 8 -1.14 1.87 2.19
CA GLY A 8 -0.42 2.07 0.94
C GLY A 8 1.08 1.83 1.05
N LEU A 9 1.71 2.34 2.11
CA LEU A 9 3.14 2.19 2.37
C LEU A 9 3.51 0.73 2.65
N ASN A 10 2.73 0.03 3.47
CA ASN A 10 2.97 -1.38 3.78
C ASN A 10 2.77 -2.29 2.55
N VAL A 11 1.71 -2.06 1.76
CA VAL A 11 1.51 -2.75 0.48
C VAL A 11 2.70 -2.53 -0.45
N ARG A 12 3.17 -1.28 -0.59
CA ARG A 12 4.34 -0.96 -1.43
C ARG A 12 5.61 -1.65 -0.93
N ARG A 13 5.86 -1.64 0.38
CA ARG A 13 7.02 -2.28 1.01
C ARG A 13 7.00 -3.79 0.76
N LEU A 14 5.94 -4.48 1.17
CA LEU A 14 5.79 -5.92 1.05
C LEU A 14 5.80 -6.39 -0.42
N ARG A 15 5.24 -5.59 -1.33
CA ARG A 15 5.32 -5.84 -2.77
C ARG A 15 6.77 -5.82 -3.26
N LYS A 16 7.56 -4.83 -2.84
CA LYS A 16 8.98 -4.72 -3.22
C LYS A 16 9.83 -5.82 -2.62
N GLU A 17 9.59 -6.20 -1.37
CA GLU A 17 10.27 -7.35 -0.72
C GLU A 17 10.04 -8.68 -1.46
N ARG A 18 8.93 -8.78 -2.19
CA ARG A 18 8.58 -9.93 -3.04
C ARG A 18 8.95 -9.73 -4.51
N GLU A 19 9.70 -8.67 -4.83
CA GLU A 19 10.15 -8.33 -6.18
C GLU A 19 9.01 -8.19 -7.20
N LEU A 20 7.81 -7.84 -6.73
CA LEU A 20 6.64 -7.68 -7.59
C LEU A 20 6.57 -6.27 -8.15
N SER A 21 6.32 -6.13 -9.45
CA SER A 21 5.89 -4.84 -10.01
C SER A 21 4.43 -4.55 -9.63
N GLN A 22 3.98 -3.29 -9.74
CA GLN A 22 2.56 -2.96 -9.55
C GLN A 22 1.66 -3.69 -10.55
N GLU A 23 2.17 -3.90 -11.77
CA GLU A 23 1.47 -4.67 -12.80
C GLU A 23 1.36 -6.13 -12.41
N ARG A 24 2.43 -6.74 -11.88
CA ARG A 24 2.36 -8.12 -11.39
C ARG A 24 1.39 -8.26 -10.22
N LEU A 25 1.42 -7.34 -9.25
CA LEU A 25 0.46 -7.34 -8.14
C LEU A 25 -0.99 -7.17 -8.64
N SER A 26 -1.21 -6.34 -9.66
CA SER A 26 -2.53 -6.15 -10.27
C SER A 26 -3.08 -7.47 -10.85
N VAL A 27 -2.26 -8.23 -11.57
CA VAL A 27 -2.64 -9.54 -12.12
C VAL A 27 -2.96 -10.54 -11.00
N LEU A 28 -2.14 -10.58 -9.95
CA LEU A 28 -2.32 -11.54 -8.85
C LEU A 28 -3.54 -11.24 -7.96
N SER A 29 -3.81 -9.95 -7.73
CA SER A 29 -4.93 -9.50 -6.87
C SER A 29 -6.26 -9.34 -7.61
N GLY A 30 -6.24 -9.34 -8.94
CA GLY A 30 -7.41 -9.04 -9.77
C GLY A 30 -7.78 -7.55 -9.82
N PHE A 31 -7.02 -6.67 -9.17
CA PHE A 31 -7.19 -5.22 -9.27
C PHE A 31 -6.55 -4.67 -10.54
N SER A 32 -6.95 -3.47 -10.96
CA SER A 32 -6.23 -2.76 -12.02
C SER A 32 -4.91 -2.18 -11.51
N ARG A 33 -3.90 -2.05 -12.38
CA ARG A 33 -2.63 -1.38 -12.03
C ARG A 33 -2.83 0.03 -11.47
N ALA A 34 -3.77 0.78 -12.04
CA ALA A 34 -4.13 2.11 -11.56
C ALA A 34 -4.71 2.07 -10.14
N TYR A 35 -5.55 1.06 -9.84
CA TYR A 35 -6.08 0.84 -8.50
C TYR A 35 -4.96 0.53 -7.50
N VAL A 36 -4.06 -0.41 -7.82
CA VAL A 36 -2.88 -0.72 -6.99
C VAL A 36 -2.05 0.52 -6.71
N SER A 37 -1.72 1.33 -7.72
CA SER A 37 -0.98 2.58 -7.54
C SER A 37 -1.71 3.57 -6.62
N SER A 38 -3.03 3.69 -6.77
CA SER A 38 -3.84 4.58 -5.94
C SER A 38 -3.98 4.12 -4.47
N VAL A 39 -3.92 2.81 -4.22
CA VAL A 39 -3.81 2.24 -2.86
C VAL A 39 -2.43 2.55 -2.28
N GLU A 40 -1.35 2.28 -3.02
CA GLU A 40 0.04 2.51 -2.56
C GLU A 40 0.35 3.97 -2.22
N THR A 41 -0.39 4.91 -2.80
CA THR A 41 -0.27 6.35 -2.56
C THR A 41 -1.27 6.88 -1.52
N GLY A 42 -2.09 6.01 -0.92
CA GLY A 42 -3.10 6.39 0.08
C GLY A 42 -4.27 7.24 -0.47
N ARG A 43 -4.38 7.38 -1.80
CA ARG A 43 -5.43 8.17 -2.47
C ARG A 43 -6.77 7.46 -2.54
N ARG A 44 -6.80 6.14 -2.33
CA ARG A 44 -8.06 5.37 -2.26
C ARG A 44 -8.55 5.15 -0.84
N ASN A 45 -9.87 5.19 -0.71
CA ASN A 45 -10.56 4.60 0.42
C ASN A 45 -10.74 3.09 0.16
N ALA A 46 -9.70 2.30 0.48
CA ALA A 46 -9.75 0.86 0.36
C ALA A 46 -10.76 0.28 1.36
N THR A 47 -11.54 -0.72 0.93
CA THR A 47 -12.46 -1.44 1.82
C THR A 47 -11.69 -2.50 2.62
N LEU A 48 -12.35 -3.13 3.58
CA LEU A 48 -11.77 -4.29 4.27
C LEU A 48 -11.58 -5.48 3.31
N ASP A 49 -12.49 -5.68 2.36
CA ASP A 49 -12.33 -6.71 1.31
C ASP A 49 -11.07 -6.45 0.46
N THR A 50 -10.78 -5.19 0.13
CA THR A 50 -9.53 -4.83 -0.55
C THR A 50 -8.31 -5.20 0.28
N LEU A 51 -8.36 -4.93 1.58
CA LEU A 51 -7.28 -5.27 2.51
C LEU A 51 -7.06 -6.78 2.56
N GLU A 52 -8.13 -7.57 2.73
CA GLU A 52 -8.07 -9.04 2.77
C GLU A 52 -7.48 -9.62 1.48
N VAL A 53 -7.94 -9.13 0.31
CA VAL A 53 -7.42 -9.56 -0.99
C VAL A 53 -5.93 -9.24 -1.13
N LEU A 54 -5.51 -8.04 -0.75
CA LEU A 54 -4.11 -7.65 -0.82
C LEU A 54 -3.24 -8.45 0.15
N ALA A 55 -3.70 -8.66 1.38
CA ALA A 55 -3.00 -9.44 2.39
C ALA A 55 -2.79 -10.88 1.91
N ARG A 56 -3.85 -11.53 1.43
CA ARG A 56 -3.80 -12.86 0.82
C ARG A 56 -2.87 -12.92 -0.38
N THR A 57 -2.95 -11.93 -1.28
CA THR A 57 -2.11 -11.87 -2.48
C THR A 57 -0.63 -11.72 -2.14
N LEU A 58 -0.33 -10.98 -1.07
CA LEU A 58 1.02 -10.80 -0.55
C LEU A 58 1.41 -11.93 0.43
N GLY A 59 0.51 -12.82 0.82
CA GLY A 59 0.81 -13.88 1.80
C GLY A 59 1.28 -13.31 3.15
N VAL A 60 0.54 -12.34 3.66
CA VAL A 60 0.71 -11.75 5.01
C VAL A 60 -0.62 -11.75 5.74
N GLU A 61 -0.59 -11.52 7.05
CA GLU A 61 -1.78 -11.28 7.83
C GLU A 61 -2.33 -9.87 7.59
N ASP A 62 -3.65 -9.71 7.69
CA ASP A 62 -4.38 -8.45 7.47
C ASP A 62 -3.81 -7.28 8.29
N TRP A 63 -3.47 -7.55 9.56
CA TRP A 63 -2.96 -6.53 10.48
C TRP A 63 -1.59 -5.99 10.07
N GLU A 64 -0.77 -6.77 9.35
CA GLU A 64 0.54 -6.33 8.88
C GLU A 64 0.44 -5.18 7.87
N LEU A 65 -0.67 -5.12 7.13
CA LEU A 65 -0.93 -4.04 6.19
C LEU A 65 -1.27 -2.72 6.89
N ILE A 66 -1.76 -2.75 8.13
CA ILE A 66 -2.16 -1.56 8.91
C ILE A 66 -1.31 -1.34 10.17
N ALA A 67 -0.27 -2.15 10.36
CA ALA A 67 0.70 -1.96 11.42
C ALA A 67 1.48 -0.67 11.23
N GLU A 68 1.83 -0.01 12.34
CA GLU A 68 2.76 1.13 12.29
C GLU A 68 4.08 0.67 11.68
N PRO A 69 4.62 1.37 10.67
CA PRO A 69 5.92 1.07 10.11
C PRO A 69 6.97 1.21 11.22
N SER A 70 7.80 0.19 11.33
CA SER A 70 8.90 0.16 12.29
C SER A 70 9.88 1.30 12.00
N ALA A 71 10.74 1.65 12.96
CA ALA A 71 11.73 2.71 12.77
C ALA A 71 12.64 2.47 11.54
N LEU A 72 12.89 1.20 11.18
CA LEU A 72 13.67 0.81 10.00
C LEU A 72 12.91 1.03 8.68
N ASP A 73 11.59 0.82 8.69
CA ASP A 73 10.73 1.05 7.53
C ASP A 73 10.64 2.54 7.18
N ARG A 74 10.58 3.41 8.20
CA ARG A 74 10.47 4.86 8.03
C ARG A 74 11.66 5.46 7.29
N ALA A 75 12.88 5.05 7.65
CA ALA A 75 14.11 5.48 6.99
C ALA A 75 14.15 5.07 5.49
N SER A 76 13.53 3.94 5.15
CA SER A 76 13.45 3.44 3.77
C SER A 76 12.37 4.14 2.93
N ILE A 77 11.34 4.70 3.59
CA ILE A 77 10.25 5.44 2.95
C ILE A 77 10.66 6.88 2.66
N GLU A 78 11.39 7.54 3.57
CA GLU A 78 11.86 8.93 3.42
C GLU A 78 12.82 9.12 2.23
N GLY A 79 13.53 8.07 1.80
CA GLY A 79 14.35 8.10 0.58
C GLY A 79 13.56 8.07 -0.74
N SER A 80 12.23 7.94 -0.70
CA SER A 80 11.35 7.97 -1.87
C SER A 80 10.25 9.00 -1.61
N GLU A 81 10.51 10.29 -1.87
CA GLU A 81 9.53 11.38 -1.80
C GLU A 81 8.14 10.91 -2.27
N VAL A 82 7.23 10.71 -1.31
CA VAL A 82 5.81 10.59 -1.58
C VAL A 82 5.30 12.02 -1.63
N ALA A 83 5.07 12.52 -2.85
CA ALA A 83 4.51 13.85 -3.06
C ALA A 83 3.25 14.05 -2.19
N PRO A 84 3.05 15.25 -1.61
CA PRO A 84 1.92 15.52 -0.74
C PRO A 84 0.61 15.20 -1.45
N VAL A 85 -0.27 14.47 -0.76
CA VAL A 85 -1.64 14.26 -1.20
C VAL A 85 -2.32 15.63 -1.17
N PRO A 86 -2.85 16.15 -2.29
CA PRO A 86 -3.61 17.39 -2.24
C PRO A 86 -4.80 17.17 -1.31
N GLU A 87 -4.90 17.99 -0.26
CA GLU A 87 -6.09 18.08 0.57
C GLU A 87 -7.23 18.53 -0.34
N GLU A 88 -8.20 17.65 -0.59
CA GLU A 88 -9.46 18.04 -1.20
C GLU A 88 -10.13 19.06 -0.26
N SER A 89 -10.12 20.32 -0.70
CA SER A 89 -10.93 21.41 -0.16
C SER A 89 -12.41 21.15 -0.48
N PRO A 90 -13.34 21.68 0.35
CA PRO A 90 -14.69 21.13 0.57
C PRO A 90 -15.63 21.13 -0.64
#